data_AF-A0A8T5NBE3-F1
#
_entry.id   AF-A0A8T5NBE3-F1
#
_cell.length_a   1.000
_cell.length_b   1.000
_cell.length_c   1.000
_cell.angle_alpha   90.00
_cell.angle_beta   90.00
_cell.angle_gamma   90.00
#
_symmetry.space_group_name_H-M   'P 1'
#
loop_
_entity.id
_entity.type
_entity.pdbx_description
1 polymer ?
#
loop_
_entity_poly.entity_id
_entity_poly.type
_entity_poly.pdbx_seq_one_letter_code
_entity_poly.pdbx_strand_id
1 'polypeptide(L)'
;FKRAIEKLYIGGLEHYDNRTGFIISSPVFNRSTHEFQGVVAFRIYPKLIYDVTGDYTGLGETGESLLVQKREDYVVFLNPLRHDESAALRLWVPINSPIAEPAKHAANGERGMLWGYFISPYSQPWHFLSAGNSQVR
;
A
#
# COMPACT_ATOMS: atom_id res chain seq x y z
N PHE A 1 18.28 -20.87 -5.65
CA PHE A 1 17.16 -19.98 -5.26
C PHE A 1 17.55 -18.52 -5.03
N LYS A 2 18.75 -18.18 -4.50
CA LYS A 2 19.19 -16.78 -4.28
C LYS A 2 19.12 -15.82 -5.50
N ARG A 3 19.38 -16.30 -6.72
CA ARG A 3 19.36 -15.49 -7.96
C ARG A 3 17.96 -15.15 -8.51
N ALA A 4 16.89 -15.77 -8.00
CA ALA A 4 15.55 -15.54 -8.53
C ALA A 4 14.99 -14.17 -8.13
N ILE A 5 15.37 -13.67 -6.95
CA ILE A 5 14.89 -12.39 -6.41
C ILE A 5 15.46 -11.20 -7.21
N GLU A 6 16.70 -11.31 -7.72
CA GLU A 6 17.38 -10.25 -8.49
C GLU A 6 16.69 -9.91 -9.82
N LYS A 7 15.84 -10.81 -10.34
CA LYS A 7 15.13 -10.61 -11.62
C LYS A 7 13.61 -10.55 -11.45
N LEU A 8 13.12 -10.56 -10.21
CA LEU A 8 11.70 -10.43 -9.92
C LEU A 8 11.33 -8.95 -9.87
N TYR A 9 10.37 -8.56 -10.69
CA TYR A 9 9.80 -7.24 -10.67
C TYR A 9 8.46 -7.29 -9.95
N ILE A 10 8.28 -6.38 -8.99
CA ILE A 10 6.99 -6.16 -8.33
C ILE A 10 6.57 -4.74 -8.69
N GLY A 11 5.49 -4.64 -9.46
CA GLY A 11 4.88 -3.36 -9.82
C GLY A 11 4.16 -2.73 -8.64
N GLY A 12 3.89 -1.43 -8.78
CA GLY A 12 3.02 -0.71 -7.87
C GLY A 12 1.59 -1.28 -7.87
N LEU A 13 0.83 -0.91 -6.85
CA LEU A 13 -0.60 -1.19 -6.78
C LEU A 13 -1.32 -0.20 -7.69
N GLU A 14 -2.01 -0.69 -8.71
CA GLU A 14 -2.69 0.12 -9.72
C GLU A 14 -4.08 -0.43 -10.04
N HIS A 15 -4.89 0.36 -10.75
CA HIS A 15 -6.17 -0.10 -11.29
C HIS A 15 -5.96 -0.84 -12.62
N TYR A 16 -6.43 -2.09 -12.65
CA TYR A 16 -6.46 -2.94 -13.83
C TYR A 16 -7.87 -3.50 -14.03
N ASP A 17 -8.51 -3.22 -15.18
CA ASP A 17 -9.85 -3.73 -15.52
C ASP A 17 -10.88 -3.53 -14.40
N ASN A 18 -10.93 -2.31 -13.86
CA ASN A 18 -11.82 -1.91 -12.76
C ASN A 18 -11.57 -2.62 -11.42
N ARG A 19 -10.38 -3.21 -11.22
CA ARG A 19 -9.96 -3.82 -9.97
C ARG A 19 -8.56 -3.37 -9.58
N THR A 20 -8.35 -3.18 -8.30
CA THR A 20 -7.01 -2.88 -7.77
C THR A 20 -6.15 -4.13 -7.76
N GLY A 21 -4.93 -4.04 -8.26
CA GLY A 21 -3.99 -5.14 -8.34
C GLY A 21 -2.55 -4.67 -8.42
N PHE A 22 -1.61 -5.58 -8.29
CA PHE A 22 -0.20 -5.33 -8.60
C PHE A 22 0.31 -6.45 -9.49
N ILE A 23 1.39 -6.18 -10.23
CA ILE A 23 1.99 -7.16 -11.14
C ILE A 23 3.26 -7.72 -10.50
N ILE A 24 3.40 -9.04 -10.49
CA ILE A 24 4.67 -9.70 -10.26
C ILE A 24 5.14 -10.26 -11.59
N SER A 25 6.34 -9.93 -12.03
CA SER A 25 6.88 -10.45 -13.29
C SER A 25 8.33 -10.89 -13.17
N SER A 26 8.71 -11.82 -14.04
CA SER A 26 10.08 -12.33 -14.13
C SER A 26 10.43 -12.61 -15.59
N PRO A 27 11.64 -12.24 -16.05
CA PRO A 27 12.14 -12.64 -17.35
C PRO A 27 12.36 -14.16 -17.40
N VAL A 28 12.10 -14.72 -18.57
CA VAL A 28 12.36 -16.12 -18.92
C VAL A 28 13.56 -16.14 -19.84
N PHE A 29 14.50 -17.04 -19.56
CA PHE A 29 15.70 -17.24 -20.37
C PHE A 29 15.75 -18.67 -20.89
N ASN A 30 16.31 -18.84 -22.07
CA ASN A 30 16.70 -20.15 -22.57
C ASN A 30 17.75 -20.74 -21.62
N ARG A 31 17.53 -21.98 -21.17
CA ARG A 31 18.40 -22.60 -20.16
C ARG A 31 19.81 -22.90 -20.67
N SER A 32 19.95 -23.18 -21.97
CA SER A 32 21.20 -23.57 -22.60
C SER A 32 21.98 -22.37 -23.13
N THR A 33 21.30 -21.42 -23.80
CA THR A 33 21.95 -20.26 -24.42
C THR A 33 21.99 -19.03 -23.50
N HIS A 34 21.23 -19.04 -22.39
CA HIS A 34 21.00 -17.89 -21.52
C HIS A 34 20.37 -16.66 -22.21
N GLU A 35 19.88 -16.82 -23.44
CA GLU A 35 19.22 -15.74 -24.18
C GLU A 35 17.84 -15.45 -23.58
N PHE A 36 17.47 -14.17 -23.57
CA PHE A 36 16.13 -13.74 -23.15
C PHE A 36 15.06 -14.28 -24.11
N GLN A 37 13.98 -14.83 -23.56
CA GLN A 37 12.87 -15.43 -24.31
C GLN A 37 11.54 -14.69 -24.11
N GLY A 38 11.45 -13.83 -23.09
CA GLY A 38 10.24 -13.10 -22.77
C GLY A 38 10.07 -12.86 -21.28
N VAL A 39 8.86 -12.47 -20.87
CA VAL A 39 8.51 -12.18 -19.47
C VAL A 39 7.26 -12.98 -19.11
N VAL A 40 7.28 -13.65 -17.96
CA VAL A 40 6.07 -14.15 -17.31
C VAL A 40 5.60 -13.09 -16.32
N ALA A 41 4.33 -12.69 -16.41
CA ALA A 41 3.72 -11.71 -15.53
C ALA A 41 2.42 -12.25 -14.94
N PHE A 42 2.26 -12.08 -13.64
CA PHE A 42 1.05 -12.41 -12.89
C PHE A 42 0.44 -11.12 -12.36
N ARG A 43 -0.85 -10.92 -12.61
CA ARG A 43 -1.64 -9.91 -11.92
C ARG A 43 -2.18 -10.49 -10.63
N ILE A 44 -1.85 -9.87 -9.51
CA ILE A 44 -2.27 -10.29 -8.18
C ILE A 44 -3.31 -9.31 -7.66
N TYR A 45 -4.45 -9.83 -7.23
CA TYR A 45 -5.43 -9.06 -6.47
C TYR A 45 -5.05 -9.09 -4.98
N PRO A 46 -4.95 -7.94 -4.31
CA PRO A 46 -4.43 -7.82 -2.95
C PRO A 46 -5.44 -8.25 -1.88
N LYS A 47 -6.30 -9.24 -2.16
CA LYS A 47 -7.38 -9.67 -1.24
C LYS A 47 -6.84 -10.03 0.15
N LEU A 48 -5.74 -10.80 0.21
CA LEU A 48 -5.12 -11.16 1.48
C LEU A 48 -4.59 -9.94 2.26
N ILE A 49 -4.07 -8.93 1.56
CA ILE A 49 -3.63 -7.68 2.19
C ILE A 49 -4.84 -6.97 2.80
N TYR A 50 -5.94 -6.92 2.06
CA TYR A 50 -7.18 -6.28 2.51
C TYR A 50 -7.83 -7.01 3.68
N ASP A 51 -7.81 -8.35 3.69
CA ASP A 51 -8.31 -9.16 4.80
C ASP A 51 -7.52 -8.85 6.09
N VAL A 52 -6.21 -8.61 6.00
CA VAL A 52 -5.36 -8.23 7.16
C VAL A 52 -5.59 -6.78 7.57
N THR A 53 -5.61 -5.82 6.63
CA THR A 53 -5.79 -4.40 6.99
C THR A 53 -7.22 -4.07 7.41
N GLY A 54 -8.19 -4.89 7.00
CA GLY A 54 -9.59 -4.81 7.39
C GLY A 54 -9.93 -5.56 8.67
N ASP A 55 -8.96 -6.23 9.31
CA ASP A 55 -9.15 -6.81 10.63
C ASP A 55 -9.02 -5.71 11.70
N TYR A 56 -10.15 -5.27 12.24
CA TYR A 56 -10.22 -4.23 13.25
C TYR A 56 -10.15 -4.77 14.68
N THR A 57 -9.87 -6.06 14.86
CA THR A 57 -9.76 -6.69 16.18
C THR A 57 -8.70 -5.97 17.02
N GLY A 58 -9.10 -5.44 18.17
CA GLY A 58 -8.20 -4.72 19.07
C GLY A 58 -7.93 -3.25 18.72
N LEU A 59 -8.54 -2.71 17.65
CA LEU A 59 -8.42 -1.29 17.27
C LEU A 59 -9.53 -0.40 17.88
N GLY A 60 -10.51 -1.01 18.56
CA GLY A 60 -11.66 -0.31 19.14
C GLY A 60 -12.69 0.14 18.11
N GLU A 61 -13.58 1.05 18.51
CA GLU A 61 -14.73 1.45 17.69
C GLU A 61 -14.37 2.31 16.48
N THR A 62 -13.29 3.09 16.58
CA THR A 62 -12.89 4.03 15.53
C THR A 62 -11.50 3.74 14.96
N GLY A 63 -10.71 2.87 15.57
CA GLY A 63 -9.36 2.58 15.06
C GLY A 63 -9.40 1.82 13.73
N GLU A 64 -8.35 2.02 12.94
CA GLU A 64 -8.22 1.51 11.58
C GLU A 64 -6.75 1.32 11.18
N SER A 65 -6.50 0.35 10.28
CA SER A 65 -5.22 0.20 9.59
C SER A 65 -5.30 0.76 8.17
N LEU A 66 -4.31 1.57 7.78
CA LEU A 66 -4.22 2.20 6.46
C LEU A 66 -2.89 1.92 5.79
N LEU A 67 -2.96 1.59 4.51
CA LEU A 67 -1.83 1.46 3.59
C LEU A 67 -1.87 2.67 2.65
N VAL A 68 -0.74 3.36 2.56
CA VAL A 68 -0.65 4.59 1.79
C VAL A 68 0.65 4.65 1.01
N GLN A 69 0.60 5.36 -0.11
CA GLN A 69 1.75 5.63 -0.97
C GLN A 69 1.79 7.12 -1.30
N LYS A 70 2.98 7.72 -1.19
CA LYS A 70 3.21 9.06 -1.72
C LYS A 70 3.29 8.99 -3.25
N ARG A 71 2.44 9.76 -3.93
CA ARG A 71 2.49 10.00 -5.37
C ARG A 71 2.55 11.51 -5.59
N GLU A 72 3.72 12.00 -5.98
CA GLU A 72 3.98 13.43 -6.16
C GLU A 72 3.60 14.23 -4.89
N ASP A 73 2.65 15.17 -5.00
CA ASP A 73 2.15 16.02 -3.94
C ASP A 73 0.92 15.44 -3.21
N TYR A 74 0.63 14.16 -3.43
CA TYR A 74 -0.50 13.45 -2.83
C TYR A 74 -0.07 12.23 -2.04
N VAL A 75 -0.90 11.90 -1.06
CA VAL A 75 -0.92 10.59 -0.42
C VAL A 75 -2.15 9.84 -0.93
N VAL A 76 -1.90 8.66 -1.48
CA VAL A 76 -2.91 7.78 -2.08
C VAL A 76 -3.12 6.58 -1.18
N PHE A 77 -4.38 6.29 -0.86
CA PHE A 77 -4.75 5.14 -0.05
C PHE A 77 -4.80 3.88 -0.91
N LEU A 78 -4.30 2.76 -0.38
CA LEU A 78 -4.08 1.52 -1.14
C LEU A 78 -5.05 0.40 -0.75
N ASN A 79 -5.72 0.52 0.40
CA ASN A 79 -6.72 -0.42 0.90
C ASN A 79 -8.09 0.25 1.09
N PRO A 80 -9.18 -0.54 1.05
CA PRO A 80 -10.49 -0.10 1.53
C PRO A 80 -10.40 0.36 2.98
N LEU A 81 -11.20 1.39 3.32
CA LEU A 81 -11.30 1.90 4.67
C LEU A 81 -12.61 1.44 5.34
N ARG A 82 -12.63 1.36 6.67
CA ARG A 82 -13.76 0.96 7.53
C ARG A 82 -15.02 1.78 7.24
N HIS A 83 -14.83 3.05 6.95
CA HIS A 83 -15.90 4.01 6.69
C HIS A 83 -15.98 4.43 5.21
N ASP A 84 -15.08 3.94 4.38
CA ASP A 84 -15.07 4.16 2.93
C ASP A 84 -14.42 2.95 2.22
N GLU A 85 -15.24 1.95 1.91
CA GLU A 85 -14.78 0.74 1.20
C GLU A 85 -14.23 1.05 -0.20
N SER A 86 -14.53 2.24 -0.73
CA SER A 86 -14.15 2.65 -2.06
C SER A 86 -12.81 3.39 -2.12
N ALA A 87 -12.17 3.63 -0.97
CA ALA A 87 -10.98 4.47 -0.84
C ALA A 87 -9.75 3.96 -1.61
N ALA A 88 -9.59 2.64 -1.79
CA ALA A 88 -8.42 2.06 -2.43
C ALA A 88 -8.19 2.65 -3.84
N LEU A 89 -7.06 3.33 -4.04
CA LEU A 89 -6.63 4.05 -5.24
C LEU A 89 -7.55 5.20 -5.70
N ARG A 90 -8.63 5.50 -4.96
CA ARG A 90 -9.59 6.57 -5.27
C ARG A 90 -9.53 7.74 -4.28
N LEU A 91 -9.09 7.50 -3.04
CA LEU A 91 -8.87 8.54 -2.06
C LEU A 91 -7.46 9.11 -2.22
N TRP A 92 -7.40 10.36 -2.68
CA TRP A 92 -6.19 11.14 -2.87
C TRP A 92 -6.26 12.36 -1.97
N VAL A 93 -5.28 12.51 -1.08
CA VAL A 93 -5.24 13.63 -0.14
C VAL A 93 -3.96 14.42 -0.42
N PRO A 94 -4.02 15.76 -0.57
CA PRO A 94 -2.81 16.57 -0.68
C PRO A 94 -1.88 16.32 0.50
N ILE A 95 -0.58 16.15 0.25
CA ILE A 95 0.41 15.80 1.27
C ILE A 95 0.55 16.88 2.37
N ASN A 96 0.18 18.11 2.04
CA ASN A 96 0.19 19.25 2.96
C ASN A 96 -1.12 19.39 3.76
N SER A 97 -2.06 18.46 3.59
CA SER A 97 -3.33 18.47 4.31
C SER A 97 -3.12 18.02 5.77
N PRO A 98 -3.71 18.69 6.77
CA PRO A 98 -3.59 18.28 8.17
C PRO A 98 -4.06 16.84 8.43
N ILE A 99 -5.08 16.38 7.69
CA ILE A 99 -5.59 15.01 7.80
C ILE A 99 -4.65 13.95 7.20
N ALA A 100 -3.66 14.36 6.39
CA ALA A 100 -2.68 13.48 5.79
C ALA A 100 -1.45 13.27 6.66
N GLU A 101 -1.28 13.96 7.81
CA GLU A 101 -0.02 13.89 8.57
C GLU A 101 0.41 12.46 8.95
N PRO A 102 -0.46 11.61 9.55
CA PRO A 102 -0.08 10.22 9.81
C PRO A 102 0.31 9.46 8.53
N ALA A 103 -0.44 9.69 7.46
CA ALA A 103 -0.24 9.04 6.17
C ALA A 103 1.04 9.53 5.44
N LYS A 104 1.43 10.79 5.66
CA LYS A 104 2.66 11.40 5.14
C LYS A 104 3.88 10.82 5.85
N HIS A 105 3.86 10.76 7.18
CA HIS A 105 4.91 10.08 7.95
C HIS A 105 5.04 8.61 7.51
N ALA A 106 3.90 7.92 7.32
CA ALA A 106 3.87 6.55 6.82
C ALA A 106 4.56 6.41 5.46
N ALA A 107 4.18 7.26 4.51
CA ALA A 107 4.65 7.21 3.14
C ALA A 107 6.14 7.58 3.01
N ASN A 108 6.70 8.33 3.96
CA ASN A 108 8.13 8.59 4.08
C ASN A 108 8.91 7.44 4.76
N GLY A 109 8.22 6.38 5.19
CA GLY A 109 8.81 5.25 5.91
C GLY A 109 9.09 5.51 7.39
N GLU A 110 8.55 6.59 7.94
CA GLU A 110 8.69 6.93 9.34
C GLU A 110 7.72 6.09 10.17
N ARG A 111 8.09 5.84 11.44
CA ARG A 111 7.31 5.06 12.40
C ARG A 111 7.12 5.88 13.67
N GLY A 112 5.94 5.81 14.26
CA GLY A 112 5.65 6.55 15.49
C GLY A 112 4.18 6.53 15.85
N MET A 113 3.84 7.28 16.88
CA MET A 113 2.48 7.49 17.33
C MET A 113 2.19 8.99 17.32
N LEU A 114 1.03 9.37 16.80
CA LEU A 114 0.56 10.75 16.80
C LEU A 114 -0.74 10.81 17.59
N TRP A 115 -0.83 11.77 18.50
CA TRP A 115 -2.07 12.10 19.20
C TRP A 115 -2.74 13.26 18.46
N GLY A 116 -3.98 13.09 18.00
CA GLY A 116 -4.69 14.11 17.26
C GLY A 116 -6.19 13.88 17.21
N TYR A 117 -6.93 14.93 16.86
CA TYR A 117 -8.39 14.91 16.66
C TYR A 117 -8.68 14.94 15.16
N PHE A 118 -9.32 13.89 14.63
CA PHE A 118 -9.87 13.91 13.28
C PHE A 118 -11.29 14.50 13.35
N ILE A 119 -11.61 15.47 12.50
CA ILE A 119 -12.98 16.01 12.36
C ILE A 119 -13.83 15.04 11.51
N SER A 120 -14.03 13.85 12.06
CA SER A 120 -15.26 13.06 11.88
C SER A 120 -16.12 13.37 13.10
N PRO A 121 -17.47 13.37 13.06
CA PRO A 121 -18.32 13.75 14.20
C PRO A 121 -18.13 12.93 15.50
N TYR A 122 -17.15 12.02 15.56
CA TYR A 122 -16.82 11.20 16.70
C TYR A 122 -15.35 11.41 17.09
N SER A 123 -15.15 12.11 18.20
CA SER A 123 -13.85 12.48 18.79
C SER A 123 -13.19 11.29 19.50
N GLN A 124 -12.10 10.72 18.97
CA GLN A 124 -11.20 9.80 19.70
C GLN A 124 -9.75 9.82 19.13
N PRO A 125 -8.73 9.46 19.95
CA PRO A 125 -7.34 9.35 19.52
C PRO A 125 -7.10 8.14 18.60
N TRP A 126 -6.24 8.33 17.60
CA TRP A 126 -5.87 7.30 16.63
C TRP A 126 -4.48 6.74 16.92
N HIS A 127 -4.31 5.43 16.75
CA HIS A 127 -3.01 4.77 16.75
C HIS A 127 -2.69 4.37 15.32
N PHE A 128 -1.55 4.84 14.79
CA PHE A 128 -1.05 4.39 13.50
C PHE A 128 0.25 3.61 13.71
N LEU A 129 0.35 2.44 13.07
CA LEU A 129 1.58 1.67 12.97
C LEU A 129 2.02 1.65 11.51
N SER A 130 3.08 2.40 11.22
CA SER A 130 3.72 2.38 9.90
C SER A 130 4.72 1.24 9.79
N ALA A 131 4.67 0.52 8.68
CA ALA A 131 5.78 -0.31 8.22
C ALA A 131 6.13 0.10 6.78
N GLY A 132 6.88 1.19 6.62
CA GLY A 132 7.47 1.54 5.33
C GLY A 132 8.77 0.78 5.10
N ASN A 133 8.86 0.05 3.99
CA ASN A 133 10.10 -0.54 3.55
C ASN A 133 10.93 0.55 2.84
N SER A 134 12.10 0.87 3.39
CA SER A 134 13.09 1.70 2.71
C SER A 134 13.47 1.00 1.40
N GLN A 135 13.25 1.66 0.27
CA GLN A 135 13.76 1.15 -1.00
C GLN A 135 15.28 1.01 -0.90
N VAL A 136 15.72 -0.20 -1.20
CA VAL A 136 17.07 -0.57 -1.60
C VAL A 136 17.51 0.42 -2.69
N ARG A 137 18.59 1.15 -2.41
CA ARG A 137 19.34 1.89 -3.42
C ARG A 137 20.10 0.94 -4.33
#